data_AF-A0A7C3RR32-F1
#
_entry.id   AF-A0A7C3RR32-F1
#
_cell.length_a   1.000
_cell.length_b   1.000
_cell.length_c   1.000
_cell.angle_alpha   90.00
_cell.angle_beta   90.00
_cell.angle_gamma   90.00
#
_symmetry.space_group_name_H-M   'P 1'
#
loop_
_entity.id
_entity.type
_entity.pdbx_description
1 polymer ?
#
loop_
_entity_poly.entity_id
_entity_poly.type
_entity_poly.pdbx_seq_one_letter_code
_entity_poly.pdbx_strand_id
1 'polypeptide(L)' 'MGDGGISLDALFETIVERVGAIEGVAAIVLGGSRARGTARPDSDVDIGIYYEADRPFRVQPFHLVA' A
#
# COMPACT_ATOMS: atom_id res chain seq x y z
N MET A 1 -11.94 -15.58 19.22
CA MET A 1 -11.93 -14.11 19.40
C MET A 1 -10.86 -13.61 18.44
N GLY A 2 -11.25 -13.04 17.30
CA GLY A 2 -10.28 -12.36 16.44
C GLY A 2 -9.63 -11.26 17.25
N ASP A 3 -8.30 -11.17 17.16
CA ASP A 3 -7.56 -9.99 17.58
C ASP A 3 -8.26 -8.76 16.98
N GLY A 4 -8.40 -7.67 17.73
CA GLY A 4 -9.09 -6.46 17.26
C GLY A 4 -8.36 -5.72 16.13
N GLY A 5 -7.59 -6.43 15.29
CA GLY A 5 -6.86 -5.92 14.13
C GLY A 5 -7.73 -5.85 12.88
N ILE A 6 -7.35 -4.96 11.98
CA ILE A 6 -7.95 -4.82 10.64
C ILE A 6 -7.54 -6.06 9.81
N SER A 7 -8.48 -6.68 9.09
CA SER A 7 -8.17 -7.77 8.16
C SER A 7 -7.30 -7.28 7.00
N LEU A 8 -6.50 -8.15 6.39
CA LEU A 8 -5.69 -7.78 5.22
C LEU A 8 -6.53 -7.27 4.05
N ASP A 9 -7.71 -7.85 3.83
CA ASP A 9 -8.62 -7.41 2.77
C ASP A 9 -9.12 -5.97 3.03
N ALA A 10 -9.55 -5.69 4.27
CA ALA A 10 -9.98 -4.34 4.66
C ALA A 10 -8.82 -3.34 4.60
N LEU A 11 -7.60 -3.78 4.89
CA LEU A 11 -6.40 -2.96 4.70
C LEU A 11 -6.16 -2.63 3.23
N PHE A 12 -6.29 -3.60 2.32
CA PHE A 12 -6.12 -3.37 0.89
C PHE A 12 -7.19 -2.42 0.34
N GLU A 13 -8.44 -2.62 0.72
CA GLU A 13 -9.54 -1.72 0.35
C GLU A 13 -9.24 -0.28 0.83
N THR A 14 -8.82 -0.13 2.08
CA THR A 14 -8.47 1.18 2.66
C THR A 14 -7.30 1.84 1.92
N ILE A 15 -6.27 1.07 1.54
CA ILE A 15 -5.13 1.59 0.78
C ILE A 15 -5.59 2.04 -0.61
N VAL A 16 -6.35 1.22 -1.32
CA VAL A 16 -6.84 1.55 -2.66
C VAL A 16 -7.72 2.79 -2.64
N GLU A 17 -8.65 2.87 -1.69
CA GLU A 17 -9.54 4.02 -1.53
C GLU A 17 -8.74 5.31 -1.23
N ARG A 18 -7.87 5.28 -0.22
CA ARG A 18 -7.20 6.50 0.25
C ARG A 18 -6.07 6.94 -0.65
N VAL A 19 -5.25 6.02 -1.14
CA VAL A 19 -4.10 6.33 -2.00
C VAL A 19 -4.56 6.59 -3.42
N GLY A 20 -5.57 5.86 -3.91
CA GLY A 20 -6.11 6.07 -5.26
C GLY A 20 -6.82 7.41 -5.43
N ALA A 21 -7.29 8.02 -4.33
CA ALA A 21 -7.86 9.36 -4.33
C ALA A 21 -6.81 10.49 -4.38
N ILE A 22 -5.50 10.18 -4.27
CA ILE A 22 -4.44 11.18 -4.32
C ILE A 22 -4.22 11.61 -5.77
N GLU A 23 -4.32 12.91 -6.03
CA GLU A 23 -4.02 13.48 -7.34
C GLU A 23 -2.60 13.09 -7.80
N GLY A 24 -2.51 12.60 -9.03
CA GLY A 24 -1.25 12.15 -9.63
C GLY A 24 -0.98 10.65 -9.46
N VAL A 25 -1.71 9.92 -8.61
CA VAL A 25 -1.61 8.45 -8.57
C VAL A 25 -2.30 7.86 -9.80
N ALA A 26 -1.55 7.06 -10.56
CA ALA A 26 -2.01 6.42 -11.79
C ALA A 26 -2.42 4.96 -11.56
N ALA A 27 -1.71 4.24 -10.68
CA ALA A 27 -2.04 2.87 -10.32
C ALA A 27 -1.46 2.45 -8.96
N ILE A 28 -2.11 1.46 -8.36
CA ILE A 28 -1.65 0.78 -7.13
C ILE A 28 -1.51 -0.70 -7.48
N VAL A 29 -0.37 -1.29 -7.13
CA VAL A 29 -0.09 -2.71 -7.41
C VAL A 29 0.31 -3.45 -6.13
N LEU A 30 -0.14 -4.69 -6.00
CA LEU A 30 0.34 -5.61 -4.99
C LEU A 30 1.61 -6.29 -5.48
N GLY A 31 2.65 -6.29 -4.65
CA GLY A 31 3.92 -6.94 -4.90
C GLY A 31 4.13 -8.20 -4.05
N GLY A 32 5.33 -8.74 -4.17
CA GLY A 32 5.84 -9.72 -3.22
C GLY A 32 5.13 -11.07 -3.21
N SER A 33 5.22 -11.73 -2.05
CA SER A 33 4.69 -13.08 -1.83
C SER A 33 3.16 -13.15 -1.96
N ARG A 34 2.44 -12.08 -1.57
CA ARG A 34 0.98 -12.01 -1.66
C ARG A 34 0.49 -11.91 -3.09
N ALA A 35 1.12 -11.08 -3.92
CA ALA A 35 0.82 -11.02 -5.35
C ALA A 35 1.06 -12.35 -6.08
N ARG A 36 2.04 -13.13 -5.61
CA ARG A 36 2.39 -14.44 -6.17
C ARG A 36 1.55 -15.60 -5.61
N GLY A 37 0.70 -15.36 -4.61
CA GLY A 37 -0.05 -16.41 -3.91
C GLY A 37 0.82 -17.34 -3.06
N THR A 38 2.04 -16.94 -2.70
CA THR A 38 2.98 -17.72 -1.88
C THR A 38 3.21 -17.10 -0.50
N ALA A 39 2.31 -16.22 -0.05
CA ALA A 39 2.40 -15.56 1.24
C ALA A 39 2.07 -16.51 2.40
N ARG A 40 2.76 -16.32 3.51
CA ARG A 40 2.47 -16.93 4.81
C ARG A 40 1.70 -15.94 5.69
N PRO A 41 1.07 -16.38 6.79
CA PRO A 41 0.37 -15.48 7.71
C PRO A 41 1.25 -14.35 8.27
N ASP A 42 2.55 -14.60 8.43
CA ASP A 42 3.56 -13.67 8.93
C ASP A 42 4.27 -12.87 7.82
N SER A 43 3.91 -13.10 6.55
CA SER A 43 4.50 -12.35 5.45
C SER A 43 4.15 -10.86 5.55
N ASP A 44 5.06 -10.04 5.05
CA ASP A 44 4.90 -8.60 4.82
C ASP A 44 4.06 -8.26 3.58
N VAL A 45 3.62 -7.01 3.50
CA VAL A 45 2.81 -6.49 2.41
C VAL A 45 3.65 -5.51 1.59
N ASP A 46 3.93 -5.86 0.34
CA ASP A 46 4.60 -4.99 -0.63
C ASP A 46 3.57 -4.28 -1.52
N ILE A 47 3.61 -2.95 -1.59
CA ILE A 47 2.74 -2.14 -2.46
C ILE A 47 3.60 -1.23 -3.34
N GLY A 48 3.34 -1.24 -4.64
CA GLY A 48 3.88 -0.27 -5.59
C GLY A 48 2.85 0.81 -5.92
N ILE A 49 3.31 2.06 -6.04
CA ILE A 49 2.49 3.20 -6.49
C ILE A 49 3.11 3.74 -7.78
N TYR A 50 2.34 3.72 -8.85
CA TYR A 50 2.67 4.43 -10.07
C TYR A 50 2.00 5.80 -10.03
N TYR A 51 2.76 6.84 -10.39
CA TYR A 51 2.27 8.21 -10.41
C TYR A 51 2.73 8.94 -11.66
N GLU A 52 1.99 9.96 -12.03
CA GLU A 52 2.30 10.83 -13.14
C GLU A 52 3.48 11.73 -12.77
N ALA A 53 4.58 11.62 -13.50
CA ALA A 53 5.81 12.35 -13.20
C ALA A 53 5.64 13.87 -13.30
N ASP A 54 4.69 14.35 -14.12
CA ASP A 54 4.36 15.77 -14.26
C ASP A 54 3.42 16.29 -13.15
N ARG A 55 2.86 15.39 -12.34
CA ARG A 55 1.96 15.67 -11.20
C ARG A 55 2.37 14.86 -9.97
N PRO A 56 3.55 15.14 -9.40
CA PRO A 56 4.00 14.42 -8.20
C PRO A 56 3.10 14.77 -7.02
N PHE A 57 2.71 13.74 -6.26
CA PHE A 57 2.00 13.96 -4.99
C PHE A 57 2.97 14.45 -3.91
N ARG A 58 2.46 15.28 -3.00
CA ARG A 58 3.27 15.84 -1.90
C ARG A 58 3.56 14.76 -0.86
N VAL A 59 4.83 14.41 -0.70
CA VAL A 59 5.32 13.66 0.46
C VAL A 59 5.80 14.64 1.53
N GLN A 60 5.43 14.42 2.79
CA GLN A 60 6.07 15.13 3.88
C GLN A 60 7.48 14.56 4.08
N PRO A 61 8.51 15.40 4.28
CA PRO A 61 9.84 14.90 4.61
C PRO A 61 9.76 14.07 5.89
N PHE A 62 10.14 12.81 5.81
CA PHE A 62 10.38 11.97 6.99
C PHE A 62 11.88 11.96 7.28
N HIS A 63 12.24 12.12 8.55
CA HIS A 63 13.60 11.87 8.99
C HIS A 63 13.81 10.37 9.09
N LEU A 64 14.78 9.85 8.33
CA LEU A 64 15.24 8.48 8.52
C LEU A 64 15.87 8.41 9.91
N VAL A 65 15.25 7.68 10.83
CA VAL A 65 15.84 7.36 12.13
C VAL A 65 16.70 6.12 11.89
N ALA A 66 18.01 6.28 11.99
CA ALA A 66 18.99 5.19 11.91
C ALA A 66 19.10 4.45 13.24
#